data_AF-A0A093VZG8-F1
#
_entry.id   AF-A0A093VZG8-F1
#
_cell.length_a   1.000
_cell.length_b   1.000
_cell.length_c   1.000
_cell.angle_alpha   90.00
_cell.angle_beta   90.00
_cell.angle_gamma   90.00
#
_symmetry.space_group_name_H-M   'P 1'
#
loop_
_entity.id
_entity.type
_entity.pdbx_description
1 polymer ?
#
loop_
_entity_poly.entity_id
_entity_poly.type
_entity_poly.pdbx_seq_one_letter_code
_entity_poly.pdbx_strand_id
1 'polypeptide(L)'
;MSEHSTITASISCLCGKVSSQQIALASLVKSLNEVPLCHCSACRTTSGVLCTSYYSLLTPDPTLQPHLKSQYGDDQLVSNPYLREYVESPRLSRWFCGVCGAHALTQLKPENRYLIAAGLVVPTASSMSDSECVAVHWCVGETHDGGLSVFMPGSADSGGIACLIGSVDAANTPITRSTMLEHDVGENKTENSDEDILQAQCHCGGTSFTVTRPNDKSKAPWSPWPDMIVPIIPVLQRIPNTSNGGSVPTTPSTLPAPAPVTHVD
;
A
#
# COMPACT_ATOMS: atom_id res chain seq x y z
N MET A 1 -25.71 9.47 -17.35
CA MET A 1 -24.78 9.93 -16.30
C MET A 1 -24.73 8.80 -15.28
N SER A 2 -23.69 7.96 -15.32
CA SER A 2 -23.54 6.88 -14.34
C SER A 2 -23.20 7.49 -12.98
N GLU A 3 -24.05 7.28 -11.99
CA GLU A 3 -23.82 7.76 -10.62
C GLU A 3 -22.60 7.04 -10.05
N HIS A 4 -21.47 7.73 -10.03
CA HIS A 4 -20.35 7.32 -9.21
C HIS A 4 -20.75 7.49 -7.78
N SER A 5 -20.59 6.43 -7.01
CA SER A 5 -20.77 6.58 -5.60
C SER A 5 -19.57 7.31 -5.00
N THR A 6 -19.84 8.41 -4.32
CA THR A 6 -18.84 9.33 -3.79
C THR A 6 -18.82 9.31 -2.28
N ILE A 7 -17.64 9.57 -1.71
CA ILE A 7 -17.46 9.75 -0.27
C ILE A 7 -16.66 11.03 -0.02
N THR A 8 -16.94 11.70 1.09
CA THR A 8 -16.06 12.76 1.61
C THR A 8 -15.25 12.17 2.74
N ALA A 9 -13.92 12.28 2.67
CA ALA A 9 -13.03 11.67 3.64
C ALA A 9 -11.85 12.58 4.01
N SER A 10 -11.16 12.22 5.09
CA SER A 10 -9.81 12.70 5.36
C SER A 10 -8.81 11.62 4.96
N ILE A 11 -7.62 12.03 4.59
CA ILE A 11 -6.52 11.12 4.29
C ILE A 11 -5.28 11.48 5.10
N SER A 12 -4.49 10.48 5.49
CA SER A 12 -3.23 10.70 6.17
C SER A 12 -2.28 9.54 5.96
N CYS A 13 -1.02 9.83 5.65
CA CYS A 13 0.05 8.84 5.74
C CYS A 13 0.43 8.58 7.21
N LEU A 14 1.24 7.55 7.44
CA LEU A 14 1.66 7.14 8.79
C LEU A 14 2.31 8.28 9.61
N CYS A 15 3.09 9.16 8.99
CA CYS A 15 3.74 10.27 9.69
C CYS A 15 2.96 11.59 9.66
N GLY A 16 1.78 11.61 9.03
CA GLY A 16 0.91 12.80 8.90
C GLY A 16 1.47 13.94 8.02
N LYS A 17 2.60 13.74 7.34
CA LYS A 17 3.20 14.77 6.46
C LYS A 17 2.53 14.86 5.09
N VAL A 18 1.87 13.79 4.66
CA VAL A 18 0.99 13.75 3.50
C VAL A 18 -0.40 13.50 4.04
N SER A 19 -1.23 14.53 4.06
CA SER A 19 -2.57 14.48 4.64
C SER A 19 -3.46 15.55 4.01
N SER A 20 -4.77 15.27 3.96
CA SER A 20 -5.78 16.27 3.65
C SER A 20 -7.10 15.95 4.35
N GLN A 21 -7.96 16.96 4.48
CA GLN A 21 -9.27 16.87 5.09
C GLN A 21 -10.36 17.23 4.08
N GLN A 22 -11.53 16.60 4.24
CA GLN A 22 -12.73 16.91 3.48
C GLN A 22 -12.57 16.82 1.95
N ILE A 23 -11.81 15.83 1.48
CA ILE A 23 -11.64 15.58 0.05
C ILE A 23 -12.78 14.70 -0.49
N ALA A 24 -13.26 15.02 -1.68
CA ALA A 24 -14.26 14.23 -2.38
C ALA A 24 -13.59 13.11 -3.20
N LEU A 25 -13.97 11.87 -2.90
CA LEU A 25 -13.45 10.67 -3.52
C LEU A 25 -14.58 9.92 -4.23
N ALA A 26 -14.27 9.28 -5.35
CA ALA A 26 -15.18 8.34 -6.04
C ALA A 26 -14.59 6.95 -6.10
N SER A 27 -15.46 5.94 -5.96
CA SER A 27 -15.08 4.55 -6.29
C SER A 27 -14.72 4.43 -7.78
N LEU A 28 -13.70 3.63 -8.07
CA LEU A 28 -13.32 3.28 -9.45
C LEU A 28 -14.27 2.26 -10.09
N VAL A 29 -15.11 1.62 -9.27
CA VAL A 29 -16.14 0.65 -9.69
C VAL A 29 -17.53 1.18 -9.36
N LYS A 30 -18.58 0.56 -9.91
CA LYS A 30 -19.96 1.06 -9.83
C LYS A 30 -20.54 1.10 -8.40
N SER A 31 -20.07 0.24 -7.49
CA SER A 31 -20.60 0.10 -6.13
C SER A 31 -19.62 0.63 -5.07
N LEU A 32 -20.11 1.29 -4.01
CA LEU A 32 -19.28 1.65 -2.83
C LEU A 32 -18.85 0.44 -2.02
N ASN A 33 -19.71 -0.57 -1.98
CA ASN A 33 -19.42 -1.78 -1.22
C ASN A 33 -18.38 -2.64 -1.94
N GLU A 34 -17.89 -2.23 -3.10
CA GLU A 34 -16.85 -2.95 -3.81
C GLU A 34 -15.50 -2.27 -3.69
N VAL A 35 -14.52 -3.07 -3.31
CA VAL A 35 -13.15 -2.63 -3.16
C VAL A 35 -12.33 -3.21 -4.30
N PRO A 36 -11.98 -2.41 -5.34
CA PRO A 36 -11.17 -2.89 -6.44
C PRO A 36 -9.71 -3.05 -5.99
N LEU A 37 -9.18 -4.26 -6.16
CA LEU A 37 -7.83 -4.67 -5.80
C LEU A 37 -7.08 -5.09 -7.07
N CYS A 38 -6.09 -4.31 -7.48
CA CYS A 38 -5.25 -4.62 -8.64
C CYS A 38 -4.02 -5.40 -8.24
N HIS A 39 -3.86 -6.56 -8.85
CA HIS A 39 -2.77 -7.49 -8.62
C HIS A 39 -1.70 -7.45 -9.71
N CYS A 40 -1.77 -6.58 -10.71
CA CYS A 40 -0.78 -6.63 -11.81
C CYS A 40 0.66 -6.43 -11.31
N SER A 41 1.61 -6.98 -12.05
CA SER A 41 3.03 -7.00 -11.74
C SER A 41 3.58 -5.59 -11.57
N ALA A 42 3.17 -4.63 -12.40
CA ALA A 42 3.58 -3.23 -12.27
C ALA A 42 3.13 -2.61 -10.93
N CYS A 43 1.88 -2.85 -10.52
CA CYS A 43 1.38 -2.39 -9.23
C CYS A 43 2.14 -3.05 -8.07
N ARG A 44 2.34 -4.37 -8.08
CA ARG A 44 3.05 -5.09 -7.01
C ARG A 44 4.52 -4.67 -6.91
N THR A 45 5.24 -4.66 -8.04
CA THR A 45 6.69 -4.38 -8.06
C THR A 45 7.05 -2.90 -7.84
N THR A 46 6.10 -1.98 -8.06
CA THR A 46 6.30 -0.55 -7.74
C THR A 46 5.96 -0.24 -6.28
N SER A 47 4.91 -0.86 -5.73
CA SER A 47 4.42 -0.53 -4.40
C SER A 47 4.94 -1.43 -3.28
N GLY A 48 5.42 -2.63 -3.60
CA GLY A 48 5.82 -3.65 -2.63
C GLY A 48 4.65 -4.29 -1.89
N VAL A 49 3.39 -4.03 -2.27
CA VAL A 49 2.20 -4.67 -1.67
C VAL A 49 1.62 -5.76 -2.57
N LEU A 50 0.84 -6.68 -1.99
CA LEU A 50 0.21 -7.79 -2.71
C LEU A 50 -0.79 -7.33 -3.77
N CYS A 51 -1.50 -6.22 -3.50
CA CYS A 51 -2.40 -5.57 -4.43
C CYS A 51 -2.55 -4.10 -4.08
N THR A 52 -2.86 -3.26 -5.06
CA THR A 52 -3.15 -1.84 -4.85
C THR A 52 -4.62 -1.52 -5.03
N SER A 53 -5.15 -0.60 -4.23
CA SER A 53 -6.51 -0.10 -4.32
C SER A 53 -6.51 1.42 -4.27
N TYR A 54 -7.41 2.06 -5.04
CA TYR A 54 -7.49 3.50 -5.12
C TYR A 54 -8.92 4.01 -5.22
N TYR A 55 -9.08 5.27 -4.83
CA TYR A 55 -10.23 6.11 -5.15
C TYR A 55 -9.83 7.19 -6.15
N SER A 56 -10.76 7.63 -7.00
CA SER A 56 -10.55 8.81 -7.84
C SER A 56 -10.71 10.07 -7.00
N LEU A 57 -9.74 11.00 -7.07
CA LEU A 57 -9.85 12.32 -6.46
C LEU A 57 -10.72 13.21 -7.35
N LEU A 58 -11.88 13.64 -6.85
CA LEU A 58 -12.82 14.45 -7.62
C LEU A 58 -12.54 15.95 -7.53
N THR A 59 -11.95 16.39 -6.42
CA THR A 59 -11.68 17.79 -6.12
C THR A 59 -10.18 18.03 -6.10
N PRO A 60 -9.64 18.98 -6.90
CA PRO A 60 -8.24 19.35 -6.81
C PRO A 60 -7.89 19.79 -5.40
N ASP A 61 -6.86 19.19 -4.83
CA ASP A 61 -6.39 19.55 -3.49
C ASP A 61 -4.95 20.08 -3.56
N PRO A 62 -4.72 21.34 -3.23
CA PRO A 62 -3.39 21.94 -3.31
C PRO A 62 -2.36 21.26 -2.39
N THR A 63 -2.79 20.68 -1.26
CA THR A 63 -1.90 20.00 -0.30
C THR A 63 -1.48 18.60 -0.77
N LEU A 64 -2.17 18.06 -1.77
CA LEU A 64 -1.90 16.77 -2.40
C LEU A 64 -1.37 16.90 -3.82
N GLN A 65 -1.34 18.13 -4.37
CA GLN A 65 -0.85 18.36 -5.71
C GLN A 65 0.68 18.22 -5.76
N PRO A 66 1.19 17.31 -6.61
CA PRO A 66 2.60 17.24 -6.89
C PRO A 66 2.97 18.29 -7.96
N HIS A 67 3.85 19.22 -7.59
CA HIS A 67 4.50 20.19 -8.47
C HIS A 67 3.65 20.74 -9.64
N LEU A 68 2.59 21.50 -9.35
CA LEU A 68 2.00 22.35 -10.38
C LEU A 68 2.90 23.58 -10.58
N LYS A 69 3.38 23.80 -11.81
CA LYS A 69 3.78 25.15 -12.22
C LYS A 69 2.50 25.99 -12.23
N SER A 70 2.47 27.07 -11.46
CA SER A 70 1.34 27.98 -11.47
C SER A 70 1.12 28.50 -12.89
N GLN A 71 -0.12 28.37 -13.37
CA GLN A 71 -0.57 28.88 -14.68
C GLN A 71 -0.68 30.42 -14.70
N TYR A 72 -0.54 31.06 -13.55
CA TYR A 72 -0.35 32.48 -13.36
C TYR A 72 1.02 32.65 -12.72
N GLY A 73 1.93 33.40 -13.37
CA GLY A 73 3.37 33.47 -13.08
C GLY A 73 3.80 34.04 -11.71
N ASP A 74 3.14 33.61 -10.64
CA ASP A 74 3.61 33.75 -9.26
C ASP A 74 4.14 32.38 -8.82
N ASP A 75 5.43 32.32 -8.52
CA ASP A 75 6.26 31.11 -8.36
C ASP A 75 5.98 30.35 -7.05
N GLN A 76 4.74 30.40 -6.55
CA GLN A 76 4.30 29.61 -5.41
C GLN A 76 3.95 28.20 -5.87
N LEU A 77 4.98 27.36 -5.93
CA LEU A 77 4.85 25.90 -5.97
C LEU A 77 4.08 25.44 -4.72
N VAL A 78 2.78 25.24 -4.85
CA VAL A 78 1.97 24.58 -3.83
C VAL A 78 2.17 23.07 -3.98
N SER A 79 3.39 22.62 -3.68
CA SER A 79 3.75 21.21 -3.68
C SER A 79 3.97 20.75 -2.25
N ASN A 80 3.39 19.62 -1.87
CA ASN A 80 3.76 18.97 -0.62
C ASN A 80 5.23 18.51 -0.71
N PRO A 81 6.16 19.07 0.08
CA PRO A 81 7.59 18.79 -0.06
C PRO A 81 7.97 17.37 0.39
N TYR A 82 7.03 16.67 1.04
CA TYR A 82 7.22 15.30 1.50
C TYR A 82 6.74 14.27 0.49
N LEU A 83 6.10 14.66 -0.61
CA LEU A 83 5.78 13.76 -1.71
C LEU A 83 7.01 13.54 -2.60
N ARG A 84 7.25 12.28 -2.98
CA ARG A 84 8.29 11.87 -3.92
C ARG A 84 7.65 11.22 -5.13
N GLU A 85 8.11 11.63 -6.31
CA GLU A 85 7.66 11.06 -7.59
C GLU A 85 8.45 9.81 -7.93
N TYR A 86 7.73 8.80 -8.40
CA TYR A 86 8.25 7.72 -9.20
C TYR A 86 7.57 7.75 -10.57
N VAL A 87 8.32 8.12 -11.61
CA VAL A 87 7.82 8.14 -12.98
C VAL A 87 7.83 6.70 -13.51
N GLU A 88 6.65 6.06 -13.53
CA GLU A 88 6.50 4.71 -14.08
C GLU A 88 6.54 4.73 -15.60
N SER A 89 5.87 5.70 -16.23
CA SER A 89 5.82 5.88 -17.67
C SER A 89 5.53 7.34 -18.05
N PRO A 90 5.59 7.71 -19.34
CA PRO A 90 5.17 9.04 -19.79
C PRO A 90 3.72 9.40 -19.44
N ARG A 91 2.86 8.41 -19.16
CA ARG A 91 1.45 8.60 -18.84
C ARG A 91 1.12 8.47 -17.35
N LEU A 92 2.04 7.91 -16.55
CA LEU A 92 1.76 7.49 -15.19
C LEU A 92 2.90 7.82 -14.24
N SER A 93 2.60 8.53 -13.16
CA SER A 93 3.50 8.69 -12.02
C SER A 93 2.85 8.17 -10.74
N ARG A 94 3.65 7.55 -9.89
CA ARG A 94 3.24 7.17 -8.54
C ARG A 94 3.94 8.04 -7.53
N TRP A 95 3.24 8.38 -6.46
CA TRP A 95 3.71 9.31 -5.46
C TRP A 95 3.61 8.68 -4.09
N PHE A 96 4.68 8.81 -3.32
CA PHE A 96 4.78 8.26 -1.97
C PHE A 96 5.36 9.29 -1.00
N CYS A 97 5.11 9.09 0.29
CA CYS A 97 5.70 9.92 1.32
C CYS A 97 7.20 9.61 1.47
N GLY A 98 8.07 10.58 1.22
CA GLY A 98 9.52 10.44 1.38
C GLY A 98 10.00 10.34 2.83
N VAL A 99 9.10 10.41 3.81
CA VAL A 99 9.41 10.25 5.24
C VAL A 99 9.07 8.84 5.73
N CYS A 100 7.84 8.37 5.51
CA CYS A 100 7.37 7.07 5.99
C CYS A 100 7.20 6.01 4.90
N GLY A 101 7.49 6.31 3.63
CA GLY A 101 7.35 5.38 2.51
C GLY A 101 5.91 5.07 2.09
N ALA A 102 4.90 5.65 2.76
CA ALA A 102 3.50 5.38 2.46
C ALA A 102 3.15 5.74 1.00
N HIS A 103 2.63 4.76 0.27
CA HIS A 103 2.06 4.98 -1.06
C HIS A 103 0.86 5.93 -0.94
N ALA A 104 0.93 7.07 -1.62
CA ALA A 104 -0.03 8.14 -1.42
C ALA A 104 -1.03 8.27 -2.56
N LEU A 105 -0.54 8.54 -3.76
CA LEU A 105 -1.39 8.81 -4.90
C LEU A 105 -0.72 8.42 -6.21
N THR A 106 -1.54 8.25 -7.24
CA THR A 106 -1.10 7.98 -8.59
C THR A 106 -1.64 9.07 -9.51
N GLN A 107 -0.78 9.63 -10.37
CA GLN A 107 -1.12 10.68 -11.32
C GLN A 107 -1.20 10.10 -12.73
N LEU A 108 -2.37 10.17 -13.32
CA LEU A 108 -2.60 9.99 -14.75
C LEU A 108 -2.26 11.31 -15.45
N LYS A 109 -1.09 11.38 -16.07
CA LYS A 109 -0.50 12.62 -16.61
C LYS A 109 -1.33 13.26 -17.75
N PRO A 110 -1.82 12.52 -18.75
CA PRO A 110 -2.54 13.13 -19.87
C PRO A 110 -3.81 13.86 -19.43
N GLU A 111 -4.48 13.35 -18.40
CA GLU A 111 -5.72 13.91 -17.86
C GLU A 111 -5.48 14.79 -16.62
N ASN A 112 -4.25 14.86 -16.12
CA ASN A 112 -3.88 15.44 -14.82
C ASN A 112 -4.81 15.00 -13.68
N ARG A 113 -5.14 13.70 -13.67
CA ARG A 113 -6.04 13.09 -12.70
C ARG A 113 -5.25 12.36 -11.62
N TYR A 114 -5.78 12.38 -10.41
CA TYR A 114 -5.14 11.78 -9.26
C TYR A 114 -6.02 10.68 -8.69
N LEU A 115 -5.40 9.54 -8.40
CA LEU A 115 -6.01 8.43 -7.69
C LEU A 115 -5.36 8.35 -6.31
N ILE A 116 -6.16 8.35 -5.25
CA ILE A 116 -5.70 8.28 -3.86
C ILE A 116 -5.63 6.81 -3.43
N ALA A 117 -4.50 6.40 -2.88
CA ALA A 117 -4.35 5.05 -2.33
C ALA A 117 -5.35 4.85 -1.17
N ALA A 118 -6.15 3.79 -1.24
CA ALA A 118 -7.22 3.53 -0.28
C ALA A 118 -6.70 3.41 1.16
N GLY A 119 -5.46 2.92 1.35
CA GLY A 119 -4.82 2.79 2.66
C GLY A 119 -4.50 4.11 3.36
N LEU A 120 -4.63 5.26 2.69
CA LEU A 120 -4.53 6.57 3.34
C LEU A 120 -5.84 7.08 3.91
N VAL A 121 -6.98 6.50 3.52
CA VAL A 121 -8.30 6.99 3.94
C VAL A 121 -8.47 6.77 5.44
N VAL A 122 -8.69 7.85 6.17
CA VAL A 122 -8.95 7.83 7.61
C VAL A 122 -10.44 7.55 7.81
N PRO A 123 -10.81 6.43 8.48
CA PRO A 123 -12.21 6.13 8.77
C PRO A 123 -12.83 7.24 9.61
N THR A 124 -14.02 7.72 9.22
CA THR A 124 -14.84 8.54 10.13
C THR A 124 -15.84 7.64 10.86
N ALA A 125 -16.20 7.98 12.10
CA ALA A 125 -17.14 7.18 12.90
C ALA A 125 -18.51 6.98 12.23
N SER A 126 -18.87 7.85 11.28
CA SER A 126 -20.08 7.79 10.45
C SER A 126 -19.95 6.99 9.15
N SER A 127 -18.75 6.53 8.80
CA SER A 127 -18.46 5.82 7.53
C SER A 127 -18.57 4.30 7.63
N MET A 128 -18.76 3.74 8.83
CA MET A 128 -18.94 2.30 9.02
C MET A 128 -20.43 1.97 8.93
N SER A 129 -20.97 1.86 7.72
CA SER A 129 -22.18 1.07 7.55
C SER A 129 -21.81 -0.41 7.74
N ASP A 130 -22.69 -1.20 8.36
CA ASP A 130 -22.59 -2.69 8.42
C ASP A 130 -22.71 -3.35 7.03
N SER A 131 -22.45 -2.59 5.95
CA SER A 131 -22.49 -3.08 4.59
C SER A 131 -21.26 -3.94 4.34
N GLU A 132 -21.47 -5.21 4.07
CA GLU A 132 -20.41 -6.14 3.67
C GLU A 132 -19.71 -5.60 2.43
N CYS A 133 -18.42 -5.26 2.58
CA CYS A 133 -17.57 -4.89 1.47
C CYS A 133 -17.12 -6.15 0.74
N VAL A 134 -17.22 -6.15 -0.58
CA VAL A 134 -16.83 -7.25 -1.46
C VAL A 134 -15.54 -6.86 -2.19
N ALA A 135 -14.51 -7.69 -2.07
CA ALA A 135 -13.29 -7.51 -2.84
C ALA A 135 -13.54 -7.83 -4.33
N VAL A 136 -12.99 -6.99 -5.21
CA VAL A 136 -12.99 -7.21 -6.66
C VAL A 136 -11.55 -7.30 -7.13
N HIS A 137 -11.10 -8.50 -7.49
CA HIS A 137 -9.71 -8.79 -7.82
C HIS A 137 -9.46 -8.63 -9.33
N TRP A 138 -8.49 -7.79 -9.67
CA TRP A 138 -8.07 -7.47 -11.03
C TRP A 138 -6.67 -8.02 -11.33
N CYS A 139 -6.47 -8.56 -12.53
CA CYS A 139 -5.17 -9.06 -13.02
C CYS A 139 -4.54 -10.14 -12.12
N VAL A 140 -5.35 -10.99 -11.48
CA VAL A 140 -4.82 -12.03 -10.57
C VAL A 140 -3.95 -13.06 -11.30
N GLY A 141 -4.22 -13.34 -12.58
CA GLY A 141 -3.40 -14.27 -13.36
C GLY A 141 -1.91 -13.89 -13.40
N GLU A 142 -1.57 -12.61 -13.20
CA GLU A 142 -0.18 -12.16 -13.12
C GLU A 142 0.50 -12.46 -11.77
N THR A 143 -0.21 -12.95 -10.75
CA THR A 143 0.42 -13.43 -9.51
C THR A 143 0.93 -14.86 -9.66
N HIS A 144 0.41 -15.61 -10.65
CA HIS A 144 0.66 -17.02 -10.91
C HIS A 144 0.18 -17.99 -9.81
N ASP A 145 0.05 -17.53 -8.58
CA ASP A 145 -0.35 -18.30 -7.39
C ASP A 145 -1.72 -17.88 -6.80
N GLY A 146 -2.43 -16.98 -7.46
CA GLY A 146 -3.66 -16.34 -6.96
C GLY A 146 -3.43 -15.16 -6.01
N GLY A 147 -2.23 -15.00 -5.43
CA GLY A 147 -1.88 -13.86 -4.58
C GLY A 147 -2.85 -13.68 -3.40
N LEU A 148 -3.27 -12.44 -3.13
CA LEU A 148 -4.18 -12.17 -2.01
C LEU A 148 -5.60 -12.74 -2.23
N SER A 149 -6.03 -13.03 -3.47
CA SER A 149 -7.40 -13.53 -3.72
C SER A 149 -7.67 -14.92 -3.16
N VAL A 150 -6.61 -15.69 -2.87
CA VAL A 150 -6.73 -17.00 -2.20
C VAL A 150 -7.18 -16.83 -0.74
N PHE A 151 -6.77 -15.73 -0.09
CA PHE A 151 -7.05 -15.48 1.33
C PHE A 151 -8.24 -14.54 1.55
N MET A 152 -8.57 -13.72 0.55
CA MET A 152 -9.66 -12.77 0.59
C MET A 152 -10.68 -13.14 -0.49
N PRO A 153 -11.76 -13.88 -0.13
CA PRO A 153 -12.81 -14.22 -1.08
C PRO A 153 -13.43 -12.95 -1.65
N GLY A 154 -13.71 -13.00 -2.94
CA GLY A 154 -14.26 -11.89 -3.68
C GLY A 154 -14.59 -12.30 -5.10
N SER A 155 -14.97 -11.32 -5.89
CA SER A 155 -15.15 -11.51 -7.33
C SER A 155 -13.83 -11.30 -8.06
N ALA A 156 -13.59 -12.04 -9.14
CA ALA A 156 -12.47 -11.79 -10.05
C ALA A 156 -12.99 -11.23 -11.39
N ASP A 157 -12.30 -10.23 -11.94
CA ASP A 157 -12.60 -9.72 -13.29
C ASP A 157 -11.90 -10.60 -14.34
N SER A 158 -12.68 -11.38 -15.09
CA SER A 158 -12.19 -12.41 -16.03
C SER A 158 -11.63 -11.86 -17.35
N GLY A 159 -11.85 -10.58 -17.65
CA GLY A 159 -11.43 -9.89 -18.88
C GLY A 159 -10.37 -8.82 -18.65
N GLY A 160 -9.96 -8.58 -17.40
CA GLY A 160 -9.00 -7.55 -17.00
C GLY A 160 -7.56 -7.97 -17.26
N ILE A 161 -7.16 -8.07 -18.54
CA ILE A 161 -5.74 -8.24 -18.94
C ILE A 161 -4.96 -6.92 -18.76
N ALA A 162 -5.65 -5.82 -18.43
CA ALA A 162 -5.06 -4.50 -18.28
C ALA A 162 -5.11 -4.02 -16.83
N CYS A 163 -4.01 -3.40 -16.39
CA CYS A 163 -3.88 -2.74 -15.10
C CYS A 163 -5.09 -1.85 -14.78
N LEU A 164 -5.69 -2.01 -13.59
CA LEU A 164 -6.85 -1.24 -13.13
C LEU A 164 -6.66 0.27 -13.32
N ILE A 165 -5.49 0.78 -12.97
CA ILE A 165 -5.13 2.21 -13.09
C ILE A 165 -5.14 2.66 -14.55
N GLY A 166 -4.61 1.81 -15.45
CA GLY A 166 -4.55 2.09 -16.89
C GLY A 166 -5.92 1.97 -17.58
N SER A 167 -6.85 1.24 -16.97
CA SER A 167 -8.22 1.05 -17.46
C SER A 167 -9.17 2.19 -17.07
N VAL A 168 -8.75 3.11 -16.20
CA VAL A 168 -9.55 4.29 -15.84
C VAL A 168 -9.60 5.23 -17.05
N ASP A 169 -10.76 5.34 -17.70
CA ASP A 169 -10.95 6.26 -18.84
C ASP A 169 -10.97 7.73 -18.41
N ALA A 170 -10.76 8.64 -19.37
CA ALA A 170 -10.79 10.09 -19.12
C ALA A 170 -12.17 10.63 -18.72
N ALA A 171 -13.24 9.88 -18.97
CA ALA A 171 -14.63 10.29 -18.73
C ALA A 171 -15.09 10.00 -17.29
N ASN A 172 -14.18 9.59 -16.41
CA ASN A 172 -14.47 9.07 -15.08
C ASN A 172 -15.37 7.82 -15.11
N THR A 173 -15.72 7.23 -16.25
CA THR A 173 -16.75 6.18 -16.33
C THR A 173 -16.39 5.01 -15.42
N PRO A 174 -17.33 4.49 -14.60
CA PRO A 174 -17.00 3.42 -13.69
C PRO A 174 -16.74 2.18 -14.52
N ILE A 175 -15.64 1.50 -14.20
CA ILE A 175 -15.20 0.38 -15.03
C ILE A 175 -16.29 -0.69 -15.00
N THR A 176 -16.76 -1.07 -16.20
CA THR A 176 -17.82 -2.07 -16.35
C THR A 176 -17.18 -3.45 -16.33
N ARG A 177 -17.62 -4.29 -15.39
CA ARG A 177 -17.07 -5.63 -15.16
C ARG A 177 -17.25 -6.53 -16.37
N SER A 178 -16.28 -7.42 -16.58
CA SER A 178 -16.47 -8.63 -17.37
C SER A 178 -17.09 -9.75 -16.51
N THR A 179 -17.54 -10.83 -17.15
CA THR A 179 -18.26 -11.94 -16.50
C THR A 179 -17.51 -12.52 -15.31
N MET A 180 -18.25 -12.74 -14.22
CA MET A 180 -17.74 -13.33 -12.97
C MET A 180 -17.32 -14.78 -13.20
N LEU A 181 -16.11 -15.15 -12.79
CA LEU A 181 -15.71 -16.54 -12.63
C LEU A 181 -15.28 -16.77 -11.18
N GLU A 182 -15.64 -17.93 -10.65
CA GLU A 182 -15.02 -18.44 -9.43
C GLU A 182 -13.51 -18.57 -9.68
N HIS A 183 -12.72 -18.19 -8.69
CA HIS A 183 -11.27 -18.22 -8.82
C HIS A 183 -10.80 -19.67 -8.80
N ASP A 184 -10.49 -20.22 -9.98
CA ASP A 184 -9.81 -21.50 -10.07
C ASP A 184 -8.34 -21.23 -9.71
N VAL A 185 -7.95 -21.57 -8.48
CA VAL A 185 -6.54 -21.55 -8.06
C VAL A 185 -5.86 -22.57 -8.95
N GLY A 186 -5.26 -22.11 -10.05
CA GLY A 186 -4.65 -22.97 -11.06
C GLY A 186 -3.83 -24.08 -10.39
N GLU A 187 -3.96 -25.30 -10.90
CA GLU A 187 -3.26 -26.46 -10.34
C GLU A 187 -1.78 -26.12 -10.15
N ASN A 188 -1.27 -26.34 -8.93
CA ASN A 188 0.14 -26.23 -8.61
C ASN A 188 0.91 -27.16 -9.55
N LYS A 189 1.44 -26.62 -10.65
CA LYS A 189 2.37 -27.35 -11.49
C LYS A 189 3.64 -27.58 -10.68
N THR A 190 3.75 -28.76 -10.11
CA THR A 190 4.99 -29.33 -9.58
C THR A 190 5.92 -29.64 -10.75
N GLU A 191 6.42 -28.61 -11.43
CA GLU A 191 7.58 -28.76 -12.30
C GLU A 191 8.82 -28.60 -11.43
N ASN A 192 9.22 -29.74 -10.83
CA ASN A 192 10.53 -29.90 -10.22
C ASN A 192 11.60 -29.69 -11.30
N SER A 193 12.25 -28.54 -11.30
CA SER A 193 13.57 -28.37 -11.89
C SER A 193 14.54 -27.91 -10.80
N ASP A 194 15.72 -28.50 -10.79
CA ASP A 194 16.68 -28.52 -9.68
C ASP A 194 17.33 -27.16 -9.31
N GLU A 195 16.84 -26.04 -9.84
CA GLU A 195 17.26 -24.69 -9.44
C GLU A 195 15.99 -23.80 -9.35
N ASP A 196 15.16 -24.07 -8.33
CA ASP A 196 13.88 -23.41 -8.02
C ASP A 196 14.09 -21.97 -7.47
N ILE A 197 14.79 -21.16 -8.27
CA ILE A 197 15.23 -19.80 -7.97
C ILE A 197 14.21 -18.81 -8.54
N LEU A 198 13.58 -18.04 -7.65
CA LEU A 198 12.64 -16.97 -7.97
C LEU A 198 13.37 -15.64 -8.01
N GLN A 199 13.26 -14.92 -9.13
CA GLN A 199 13.77 -13.57 -9.24
C GLN A 199 12.82 -12.58 -8.55
N ALA A 200 13.34 -11.82 -7.59
CA ALA A 200 12.64 -10.72 -6.95
C ALA A 200 13.29 -9.39 -7.37
N GLN A 201 12.50 -8.47 -7.91
CA GLN A 201 12.99 -7.15 -8.29
C GLN A 201 11.93 -6.07 -8.13
N CYS A 202 12.36 -4.82 -7.95
CA CYS A 202 11.47 -3.67 -8.05
C CYS A 202 11.17 -3.34 -9.52
N HIS A 203 10.16 -2.50 -9.76
CA HIS A 203 9.73 -2.15 -11.12
C HIS A 203 10.86 -1.59 -12.02
N CYS A 204 11.76 -0.77 -11.49
CA CYS A 204 12.90 -0.24 -12.26
C CYS A 204 14.11 -1.19 -12.34
N GLY A 205 14.07 -2.35 -11.66
CA GLY A 205 15.21 -3.27 -11.57
C GLY A 205 16.37 -2.77 -10.69
N GLY A 206 16.25 -1.61 -10.04
CA GLY A 206 17.31 -1.05 -9.18
C GLY A 206 17.60 -1.91 -7.95
N THR A 207 16.61 -2.62 -7.44
CA THR A 207 16.77 -3.70 -6.46
C THR A 207 16.44 -5.01 -7.17
N SER A 208 17.35 -5.99 -7.09
CA SER A 208 17.21 -7.28 -7.75
C SER A 208 17.96 -8.34 -6.97
N PHE A 209 17.29 -9.42 -6.59
CA PHE A 209 17.86 -10.55 -5.86
C PHE A 209 17.09 -11.82 -6.16
N THR A 210 17.65 -12.94 -5.74
CA THR A 210 17.07 -14.27 -5.94
C THR A 210 16.57 -14.84 -4.61
N VAL A 211 15.46 -15.56 -4.66
CA VAL A 211 14.88 -16.26 -3.52
C VAL A 211 14.65 -17.71 -3.92
N THR A 212 15.16 -18.65 -3.15
CA THR A 212 14.83 -20.07 -3.35
C THR A 212 13.52 -20.40 -2.68
N ARG A 213 12.77 -21.38 -3.18
CA ARG A 213 11.65 -21.93 -2.43
C ARG A 213 12.10 -22.44 -1.04
N PRO A 214 11.24 -22.34 -0.01
CA PRO A 214 11.55 -22.91 1.29
C PRO A 214 11.90 -24.41 1.17
N ASN A 215 12.98 -24.83 1.82
CA ASN A 215 13.40 -26.23 1.90
C ASN A 215 13.66 -26.62 3.36
N ASP A 216 14.19 -27.82 3.62
CA ASP A 216 14.44 -28.27 4.99
C ASP A 216 15.37 -27.33 5.79
N LYS A 217 16.30 -26.63 5.13
CA LYS A 217 17.15 -25.62 5.79
C LYS A 217 16.35 -24.39 6.24
N SER A 218 15.27 -24.06 5.54
CA SER A 218 14.37 -22.95 5.91
C SER A 218 13.63 -23.18 7.23
N LYS A 219 13.60 -24.42 7.73
CA LYS A 219 13.03 -24.77 9.05
C LYS A 219 13.92 -24.37 10.23
N ALA A 220 15.18 -24.01 9.98
CA ALA A 220 16.10 -23.50 10.99
C ALA A 220 16.23 -21.98 10.84
N PRO A 221 15.21 -21.19 11.20
CA PRO A 221 15.33 -19.74 11.12
C PRO A 221 16.48 -19.29 12.01
N TRP A 222 17.41 -18.55 11.43
CA TRP A 222 18.52 -17.95 12.15
C TRP A 222 18.65 -16.50 11.69
N SER A 223 18.68 -15.60 12.67
CA SER A 223 18.83 -14.16 12.48
C SER A 223 19.71 -13.69 13.62
N PRO A 224 20.71 -12.85 13.36
CA PRO A 224 21.42 -12.15 14.41
C PRO A 224 20.52 -11.15 15.16
N TRP A 225 19.32 -10.88 14.61
CA TRP A 225 18.28 -10.00 15.14
C TRP A 225 17.08 -10.86 15.60
N PRO A 226 17.04 -11.29 16.87
CA PRO A 226 15.99 -12.17 17.38
C PRO A 226 14.59 -11.56 17.31
N ASP A 227 14.49 -10.23 17.24
CA ASP A 227 13.26 -9.46 17.03
C ASP A 227 12.62 -9.67 15.64
N MET A 228 13.38 -10.16 14.64
CA MET A 228 12.85 -10.60 13.35
C MET A 228 12.42 -12.07 13.31
N ILE A 229 12.75 -12.88 14.33
CA ILE A 229 12.38 -14.31 14.39
C ILE A 229 11.28 -14.57 15.42
N VAL A 230 11.31 -13.87 16.54
CA VAL A 230 10.34 -13.98 17.61
C VAL A 230 9.63 -12.62 17.70
N PRO A 231 8.31 -12.57 17.46
CA PRO A 231 7.55 -11.35 17.75
C PRO A 231 7.86 -10.95 19.19
N ILE A 232 8.27 -9.68 19.41
CA ILE A 232 8.27 -9.13 20.76
C ILE A 232 6.82 -9.17 21.22
N ILE A 233 6.46 -10.22 21.95
CA ILE A 233 5.24 -10.22 22.75
C ILE A 233 5.63 -9.35 23.94
N PRO A 234 5.13 -8.10 24.06
CA PRO A 234 5.16 -7.47 25.36
C PRO A 234 4.17 -8.31 26.15
N VAL A 235 4.68 -9.24 26.96
CA VAL A 235 3.90 -9.75 28.08
C VAL A 235 3.65 -8.50 28.91
N LEU A 236 2.52 -7.83 28.64
CA LEU A 236 1.80 -7.07 29.64
C LEU A 236 1.49 -8.11 30.71
N GLN A 237 2.45 -8.33 31.61
CA GLN A 237 2.14 -8.92 32.89
C GLN A 237 1.04 -8.03 33.43
N ARG A 238 -0.17 -8.57 33.50
CA ARG A 238 -1.27 -7.98 34.24
C ARG A 238 -0.70 -7.59 35.59
N ILE A 239 -0.51 -6.30 35.82
CA ILE A 239 -0.29 -5.79 37.17
C ILE A 239 -1.60 -6.04 37.90
N PRO A 240 -1.67 -6.95 38.89
CA PRO A 240 -2.84 -7.04 39.72
C PRO A 240 -2.84 -5.79 40.59
N ASN A 241 -3.85 -4.95 40.42
CA ASN A 241 -4.09 -3.85 41.33
C ASN A 241 -4.61 -4.43 42.65
N THR A 242 -3.74 -4.63 43.63
CA THR A 242 -4.13 -4.84 45.02
C THR A 242 -3.28 -3.97 45.93
N SER A 243 -3.95 -2.97 46.49
CA SER A 243 -3.59 -2.19 47.67
C SER A 243 -2.82 -2.98 48.73
N ASN A 244 -1.61 -2.51 49.07
CA ASN A 244 -1.18 -2.28 50.46
C ASN A 244 0.19 -1.60 50.49
N GLY A 245 0.32 -0.64 51.40
CA GLY A 245 1.45 0.28 51.51
C GLY A 245 2.78 -0.39 51.79
N GLY A 246 3.83 0.16 51.19
CA GLY A 246 5.22 -0.16 51.44
C GLY A 246 6.12 0.80 50.66
N SER A 247 6.99 1.50 51.37
CA SER A 247 7.84 2.62 50.93
C SER A 247 8.86 2.27 49.84
N VAL A 248 9.13 3.27 49.00
CA VAL A 248 10.15 3.38 47.93
C VAL A 248 11.59 3.23 48.47
N PRO A 249 12.55 2.80 47.63
CA PRO A 249 13.78 3.58 47.53
C PRO A 249 14.13 3.94 46.08
N THR A 250 14.34 5.24 45.87
CA THR A 250 14.87 5.86 44.66
C THR A 250 16.38 5.60 44.56
N THR A 251 16.82 4.93 43.50
CA THR A 251 18.23 4.96 43.07
C THR A 251 18.29 5.32 41.59
N PRO A 252 19.01 6.37 41.19
CA PRO A 252 19.21 6.70 39.78
C PRO A 252 20.23 5.73 39.17
N SER A 253 19.80 4.96 38.17
CA SER A 253 20.70 4.12 37.39
C SER A 253 21.53 5.04 36.48
N THR A 254 22.84 5.09 36.74
CA THR A 254 23.80 5.86 35.94
C THR A 254 24.26 4.95 34.79
N LEU A 255 24.00 5.36 33.54
CA LEU A 255 24.51 4.67 32.36
C LEU A 255 26.04 4.84 32.28
N PRO A 256 26.82 3.79 31.97
CA PRO A 256 28.25 3.95 31.74
C PRO A 256 28.52 4.62 30.39
N ALA A 257 29.49 5.54 30.37
CA ALA A 257 29.92 6.25 29.16
C ALA A 257 30.61 5.31 28.15
N PRO A 258 30.48 5.57 26.83
CA PRO A 258 31.11 4.77 25.79
C PRO A 258 32.64 4.95 25.78
N ALA A 259 33.35 3.85 25.49
CA ALA A 259 34.81 3.81 25.39
C ALA A 259 35.33 4.61 24.17
N PRO A 260 36.53 5.21 24.25
CA PRO A 260 37.08 6.03 23.18
C PRO A 260 37.59 5.19 22.01
N VAL A 261 37.32 5.67 20.79
CA VAL A 261 37.76 5.10 19.52
C VAL A 261 39.22 5.50 19.28
N THR A 262 40.12 4.52 19.18
CA THR A 262 41.50 4.73 18.75
C THR A 262 41.53 4.80 17.22
N HIS A 263 41.91 5.96 16.67
CA HIS A 263 42.31 6.09 15.28
C HIS A 263 43.64 5.38 15.06
N VAL A 264 43.72 4.56 14.02
CA VAL A 264 44.96 4.01 13.47
C VAL A 264 45.27 4.84 12.23
N ASP A 265 46.45 5.45 12.23
CA ASP A 265 47.06 6.13 11.06
C ASP A 265 47.40 5.13 9.94
#